data_AF-A0A158E4L8-F1
#
_entry.id   AF-A0A158E4L8-F1
#
_cell.length_a   1.000
_cell.length_b   1.000
_cell.length_c   1.000
_cell.angle_alpha   90.00
_cell.angle_beta   90.00
_cell.angle_gamma   90.00
#
_symmetry.space_group_name_H-M   'P 1'
#
loop_
_entity.id
_entity.type
_entity.pdbx_description
1 polymer ?
#
loop_
_entity_poly.entity_id
_entity_poly.type
_entity_poly.pdbx_seq_one_letter_code
_entity_poly.pdbx_strand_id
1 'polypeptide(L)' 'MDSVMPKKTLRERIIDAEVRGGKWLADGNEAAERGDRRKAEQCYEKSQFWLDRYNLLVGNSDRPTPKG' A
#
# COMPACT_ATOMS: atom_id res chain seq x y z
N MET A 1 -19.82 23.68 13.84
CA MET A 1 -18.39 23.40 14.09
C MET A 1 -18.03 22.23 13.20
N ASP A 2 -17.54 22.53 11.99
CA ASP A 2 -17.09 21.51 11.06
C ASP A 2 -15.83 20.86 11.63
N SER A 3 -16.00 19.66 12.18
CA SER A 3 -14.89 18.85 12.67
C SER A 3 -14.11 18.33 11.45
N VAL A 4 -13.14 19.10 10.99
CA VAL A 4 -12.19 18.65 9.96
C VAL A 4 -11.33 17.58 10.61
N MET A 5 -11.63 16.30 10.35
CA MET A 5 -10.82 15.19 10.85
C MET A 5 -9.34 15.46 10.53
N PRO A 6 -8.41 15.29 11.50
CA PRO A 6 -7.01 15.53 11.25
C PRO A 6 -6.54 14.59 10.14
N LYS A 7 -5.84 15.16 9.14
CA LYS A 7 -5.18 14.36 8.10
C LYS A 7 -4.17 13.44 8.78
N LYS A 8 -4.16 12.15 8.39
CA LYS A 8 -3.17 11.17 8.86
C LYS A 8 -1.76 11.76 8.77
N THR A 9 -0.99 11.64 9.83
CA THR A 9 0.43 11.99 9.88
C THR A 9 1.23 11.19 8.86
N LEU A 10 2.44 11.66 8.51
CA LEU A 10 3.35 10.92 7.63
C LEU A 10 3.59 9.49 8.16
N ARG A 11 3.81 9.34 9.47
CA ARG A 11 4.02 8.04 10.11
C ARG A 11 2.81 7.11 9.95
N GLU A 12 1.60 7.61 10.18
CA GLU A 12 0.38 6.81 9.98
C GLU A 12 0.19 6.40 8.53
N ARG A 13 0.57 7.27 7.58
CA ARG A 13 0.52 6.95 6.14
C ARG A 13 1.54 5.89 5.74
N ILE A 14 2.72 5.90 6.32
CA ILE A 14 3.75 4.87 6.12
C ILE A 14 3.24 3.52 6.61
N ILE A 15 2.73 3.47 7.86
CA ILE A 15 2.18 2.25 8.45
C ILE A 15 1.00 1.72 7.64
N ASP A 16 0.08 2.59 7.21
CA ASP A 16 -1.08 2.19 6.40
C ASP A 16 -0.64 1.61 5.04
N ALA A 17 0.40 2.17 4.42
CA ALA A 17 0.94 1.66 3.16
C ALA A 17 1.62 0.30 3.34
N GLU A 18 2.45 0.14 4.38
CA GLU A 18 3.11 -1.13 4.71
C GLU A 18 2.09 -2.24 4.99
N VAL A 19 1.11 -1.97 5.88
CA VAL A 19 0.07 -2.95 6.27
C VAL A 19 -0.77 -3.38 5.06
N ARG A 20 -1.17 -2.43 4.21
CA ARG A 20 -1.97 -2.76 3.01
C ARG A 20 -1.17 -3.50 1.96
N GLY A 21 0.09 -3.12 1.74
CA GLY A 21 0.99 -3.83 0.84
C GLY A 21 1.15 -5.29 1.25
N GLY A 22 1.50 -5.52 2.53
CA GLY A 22 1.64 -6.87 3.09
C GLY A 22 0.35 -7.69 3.00
N LYS A 23 -0.81 -7.09 3.31
CA LYS A 23 -2.10 -7.80 3.22
C LYS A 23 -2.42 -8.23 1.79
N TRP A 24 -2.30 -7.34 0.82
CA TRP A 24 -2.55 -7.70 -0.58
C TRP A 24 -1.56 -8.73 -1.11
N LEU A 25 -0.30 -8.69 -0.65
CA LEU A 25 0.68 -9.72 -0.98
C LEU A 25 0.25 -11.09 -0.44
N ALA A 26 -0.19 -11.17 0.81
CA ALA A 26 -0.68 -12.39 1.43
C ALA A 26 -1.92 -12.94 0.70
N ASP A 27 -2.90 -12.07 0.42
CA ASP A 27 -4.11 -12.45 -0.33
C ASP A 27 -3.76 -12.95 -1.75
N GLY A 28 -2.72 -12.37 -2.38
CA GLY A 28 -2.24 -12.79 -3.69
C GLY A 28 -1.57 -14.16 -3.66
N ASN A 29 -0.73 -14.42 -2.66
CA ASN A 29 -0.10 -15.73 -2.45
C ASN A 29 -1.17 -16.81 -2.25
N GLU A 30 -2.16 -16.53 -1.38
CA GLU A 30 -3.25 -17.47 -1.11
C GLU A 30 -4.09 -17.75 -2.37
N ALA A 31 -4.37 -16.73 -3.19
CA ALA A 31 -5.06 -16.92 -4.46
C ALA A 31 -4.24 -17.76 -5.45
N ALA A 32 -2.93 -17.53 -5.51
CA ALA A 32 -2.02 -18.30 -6.37
C ALA A 32 -1.95 -19.77 -5.95
N GLU A 33 -1.90 -20.06 -4.65
CA GLU A 33 -1.92 -21.41 -4.09
C GLU A 33 -3.22 -22.16 -4.43
N ARG A 34 -4.36 -21.44 -4.48
CA ARG A 34 -5.65 -21.99 -4.92
C ARG A 34 -5.77 -22.13 -6.45
N GLY A 35 -4.76 -21.69 -7.21
CA GLY A 35 -4.77 -21.71 -8.68
C GLY A 35 -5.54 -20.57 -9.33
N ASP A 36 -6.06 -19.59 -8.56
CA ASP A 36 -6.75 -18.42 -9.10
C ASP A 36 -5.75 -17.34 -9.51
N ARG A 37 -5.14 -17.57 -10.68
CA ARG A 37 -4.12 -16.69 -11.27
C ARG A 37 -4.60 -15.24 -11.43
N ARG A 38 -5.83 -15.06 -11.92
CA ARG A 38 -6.39 -13.73 -12.17
C ARG A 38 -6.56 -12.95 -10.87
N LYS A 39 -6.98 -13.62 -9.80
CA LYS A 39 -7.10 -12.98 -8.48
C LYS A 39 -5.72 -12.68 -7.89
N ALA A 40 -4.76 -13.59 -8.04
CA ALA A 40 -3.38 -13.38 -7.57
C ALA A 40 -2.76 -12.13 -8.22
N GLU A 41 -2.84 -12.01 -9.55
CA GLU A 41 -2.33 -10.84 -10.28
C GLU A 41 -2.93 -9.52 -9.78
N GLN A 42 -4.25 -9.45 -9.61
CA GLN A 42 -4.92 -8.25 -9.07
C GLN A 42 -4.45 -7.89 -7.66
N CYS A 43 -4.17 -8.91 -6.83
CA CYS A 43 -3.66 -8.69 -5.49
C CYS A 43 -2.21 -8.22 -5.52
N TYR A 44 -1.37 -8.78 -6.39
CA TYR A 44 0.02 -8.36 -6.57
C TYR A 44 0.11 -6.92 -7.10
N GLU A 45 -0.71 -6.53 -8.07
CA GLU A 45 -0.77 -5.13 -8.55
C GLU A 45 -1.11 -4.16 -7.43
N LYS A 46 -2.08 -4.51 -6.58
CA LYS A 46 -2.45 -3.69 -5.41
C LYS A 46 -1.35 -3.66 -4.35
N SER A 47 -0.70 -4.79 -4.10
CA SER A 47 0.44 -4.88 -3.19
C SER A 47 1.55 -3.93 -3.67
N GLN A 48 1.93 -4.02 -4.95
CA GLN A 48 2.96 -3.18 -5.54
C GLN A 48 2.61 -1.69 -5.41
N PHE A 49 1.36 -1.30 -5.70
CA PHE A 49 0.92 0.08 -5.51
C PHE A 49 1.16 0.60 -4.08
N TRP A 50 0.84 -0.20 -3.06
CA TRP A 50 1.03 0.21 -1.67
C TRP A 50 2.50 0.19 -1.24
N LEU A 51 3.30 -0.75 -1.73
CA LEU A 51 4.74 -0.78 -1.48
C LEU A 51 5.48 0.37 -2.16
N ASP A 52 5.09 0.75 -3.38
CA ASP A 52 5.60 1.95 -4.05
C ASP A 52 5.26 3.21 -3.25
N ARG A 53 4.03 3.27 -2.72
CA ARG A 53 3.62 4.37 -1.85
C ARG A 53 4.43 4.40 -0.55
N TYR A 54 4.71 3.25 0.06
CA TYR A 54 5.59 3.14 1.22
C TYR A 54 6.99 3.68 0.88
N ASN A 55 7.61 3.16 -0.19
CA ASN A 55 8.94 3.56 -0.65
C ASN A 55 9.03 5.07 -0.91
N LEU A 56 8.00 5.63 -1.54
CA LEU A 56 7.88 7.07 -1.71
C LEU A 56 7.90 7.80 -0.37
N LEU A 57 7.03 7.42 0.57
CA LEU A 57 6.88 8.12 1.85
C LEU A 57 8.12 8.03 2.76
N VAL A 58 8.91 6.95 2.64
CA VAL A 58 10.16 6.77 3.41
C VAL A 58 11.40 7.33 2.69
N GLY A 59 11.26 7.87 1.48
CA GLY A 59 12.37 8.45 0.72
C GLY A 59 13.22 7.45 -0.07
N ASN A 60 12.73 6.21 -0.24
CA ASN A 60 13.39 5.15 -1.02
C ASN A 60 12.93 5.12 -2.48
N SER A 61 12.43 6.23 -3.02
CA SER A 61 11.94 6.33 -4.39
C SER A 61 12.57 7.53 -5.08
N ASP A 62 12.99 7.37 -6.34
CA ASP A 62 13.48 8.48 -7.18
C ASP A 62 12.37 9.50 -7.54
N ARG A 63 11.11 9.17 -7.21
CA ARG A 63 9.97 10.08 -7.39
C ARG A 63 9.88 11.05 -6.20
N PRO A 64 9.62 12.35 -6.44
CA PRO A 64 9.48 13.31 -5.35
C PRO A 64 8.28 12.96 -4.45
N THR A 65 8.49 12.96 -3.13
CA THR A 65 7.42 12.79 -2.15
C THR A 65 6.35 13.89 -2.31
N PRO A 66 5.06 13.56 -2.43
CA PRO A 66 4.00 14.56 -2.45
C PRO A 66 3.95 15.28 -1.11
N LYS A 67 4.05 16.62 -1.15
CA LYS A 67 3.90 17.51 0.01
C LYS A 67 2.53 17.24 0.66
N GLY A 68 2.52 17.00 1.97
CA GLY A 68 1.33 16.64 2.75
C GLY A 68 0.33 17.78 2.93
#